data_AF-A0A379EF93-F1
#
_entry.id   AF-A0A379EF93-F1
#
_cell.length_a   1.000
_cell.length_b   1.000
_cell.length_c   1.000
_cell.angle_alpha   90.00
_cell.angle_beta   90.00
_cell.angle_gamma   90.00
#
_symmetry.space_group_name_H-M   'P 1'
#
loop_
_entity.id
_entity.type
_entity.pdbx_description
1 polymer ?
#
loop_
_entity_poly.entity_id
_entity_poly.type
_entity_poly.pdbx_seq_one_letter_code
_entity_poly.pdbx_strand_id
1 'polypeptide(L)'
;MKPQTMREFKEMPGFGETKIRKYGKRFLELILDFVKDVDLTQNKYDNYSIPQENSIKKKSFSNSFKRSAMLFKEGMSIEEIAIQRNITSETVLKHLDIAQKTGYLENINFNLDKNVRNEIFKAIERLGYSKLKPIKEAVNENISYNQIKMAVIEYRQNK
;
A
#
# COMPACT_ATOMS: atom_id res chain seq x y z
N MET A 1 6.13 28.15 -7.41
CA MET A 1 5.35 29.00 -6.48
C MET A 1 6.10 29.11 -5.16
N LYS A 2 6.12 30.30 -4.53
CA LYS A 2 6.88 30.62 -3.31
C LYS A 2 5.93 31.26 -2.28
N PRO A 3 5.20 30.48 -1.46
CA PRO A 3 4.19 31.04 -0.57
C PRO A 3 4.84 31.88 0.53
N GLN A 4 4.43 33.14 0.65
CA GLN A 4 4.89 34.08 1.68
C GLN A 4 3.84 34.30 2.76
N THR A 5 2.65 33.71 2.60
CA THR A 5 1.58 33.76 3.59
C THR A 5 0.93 32.40 3.80
N MET A 6 0.29 32.22 4.96
CA MET A 6 -0.48 31.02 5.27
C MET A 6 -1.65 30.77 4.30
N ARG A 7 -2.16 31.84 3.67
CA ARG A 7 -3.26 31.77 2.70
C ARG A 7 -2.79 31.17 1.38
N GLU A 8 -1.58 31.51 0.94
CA GLU A 8 -0.99 31.00 -0.31
C GLU A 8 -0.71 29.49 -0.25
N PHE A 9 -0.51 28.90 0.93
CA PHE A 9 -0.44 27.43 1.07
C PHE A 9 -1.74 26.74 0.66
N LYS A 10 -2.92 27.38 0.80
CA LYS A 10 -4.20 26.77 0.40
C LYS A 10 -4.34 26.63 -1.11
N GLU A 11 -3.64 27.46 -1.86
CA GLU A 11 -3.65 27.46 -3.33
C GLU A 11 -2.64 26.46 -3.90
N MET A 12 -1.83 25.81 -3.05
CA MET A 12 -0.85 24.82 -3.45
C MET A 12 -1.45 23.41 -3.56
N PRO A 13 -1.30 22.73 -4.73
CA PRO A 13 -1.70 21.34 -4.89
C PRO A 13 -1.05 20.43 -3.84
N GLY A 14 -1.85 19.61 -3.16
CA GLY A 14 -1.36 18.63 -2.17
C GLY A 14 -1.13 19.18 -0.76
N PHE A 15 -1.41 20.47 -0.51
CA PHE A 15 -1.29 21.14 0.79
C PHE A 15 -2.66 21.43 1.43
N GLY A 16 -3.38 20.37 1.81
CA GLY A 16 -4.69 20.48 2.45
C GLY A 16 -4.63 21.00 3.90
N GLU A 17 -5.80 21.33 4.46
CA GLU A 17 -5.94 21.98 5.78
C GLU A 17 -5.21 21.28 6.92
N THR A 18 -5.21 19.95 6.94
CA THR A 18 -4.50 19.16 7.96
C THR A 18 -2.98 19.40 7.92
N LYS A 19 -2.39 19.51 6.72
CA LYS A 19 -0.96 19.80 6.54
C LYS A 19 -0.64 21.25 6.87
N ILE A 20 -1.51 22.18 6.48
CA ILE A 20 -1.40 23.60 6.83
C ILE A 20 -1.38 23.78 8.35
N ARG A 21 -2.34 23.17 9.05
CA ARG A 21 -2.42 23.24 10.52
C ARG A 21 -1.20 22.62 11.19
N LYS A 22 -0.71 21.49 10.67
CA LYS A 22 0.39 20.74 11.30
C LYS A 22 1.78 21.30 10.99
N TYR A 23 1.98 21.85 9.79
CA TYR A 23 3.32 22.16 9.28
C TYR A 23 3.46 23.58 8.69
N GLY A 24 2.36 24.28 8.43
CA GLY A 24 2.35 25.52 7.66
C GLY A 24 3.24 26.62 8.25
N LYS A 25 3.18 26.85 9.56
CA LYS A 25 4.02 27.85 10.24
C LYS A 25 5.52 27.55 10.08
N ARG A 26 5.93 26.30 10.33
CA ARG A 26 7.33 25.88 10.22
C ARG A 26 7.85 25.97 8.79
N PHE A 27 7.04 25.60 7.80
CA PHE A 27 7.42 25.78 6.40
C PHE A 27 7.51 27.25 6.00
N LEU A 28 6.58 28.08 6.47
CA LEU A 28 6.60 29.51 6.18
C LEU A 28 7.85 30.17 6.74
N GLU A 29 8.23 29.86 7.98
CA GLU A 29 9.46 30.35 8.59
C GLU A 29 10.70 29.97 7.76
N LEU A 30 10.82 28.70 7.36
CA LEU A 30 11.94 28.24 6.51
C LEU A 30 11.97 28.91 5.14
N ILE A 31 10.81 29.15 4.52
CA ILE A 31 10.73 29.81 3.22
C ILE A 31 11.11 31.29 3.35
N LEU A 32 10.61 31.98 4.38
CA LEU A 32 10.93 33.39 4.61
C LEU A 32 12.40 33.59 4.98
N ASP A 33 13.00 32.64 5.72
CA ASP A 33 14.42 32.62 6.03
C ASP A 33 15.26 32.43 4.76
N PHE A 34 14.91 31.41 3.95
CA PHE A 34 15.55 31.16 2.66
C PHE A 34 15.47 32.35 1.68
N VAL A 35 14.35 33.08 1.69
CA VAL A 35 14.12 34.24 0.81
C VAL A 35 14.92 35.47 1.24
N LYS A 36 15.31 35.59 2.52
CA LYS A 36 16.12 36.71 3.02
C LYS A 36 17.58 36.66 2.56
N ASP A 37 18.12 35.45 2.41
CA ASP A 37 19.54 35.22 2.09
C ASP A 37 19.81 35.03 0.58
N VAL A 38 18.76 35.07 -0.25
CA VAL A 38 18.85 34.82 -1.70
C VAL A 38 18.44 36.07 -2.46
N ASP A 39 19.33 36.58 -3.33
CA ASP A 39 18.98 37.61 -4.32
C ASP A 39 17.96 37.03 -5.33
N LEU A 40 16.68 37.37 -5.11
CA LEU A 40 15.52 36.82 -5.82
C LEU A 40 15.43 37.25 -7.30
N THR A 41 16.30 38.16 -7.75
CA THR A 41 16.35 38.63 -9.14
C THR A 41 16.94 37.59 -10.08
N GLN A 42 17.74 36.64 -9.56
CA GLN A 42 18.23 35.52 -10.36
C GLN A 42 17.21 34.39 -10.34
N ASN A 43 16.47 34.30 -11.44
CA ASN A 43 15.41 33.33 -11.67
C ASN A 43 15.95 31.89 -11.91
N LYS A 44 16.81 31.39 -11.00
CA LYS A 44 17.52 30.10 -11.09
C LYS A 44 16.66 28.89 -10.71
N TYR A 45 15.44 29.10 -10.22
CA TYR A 45 14.62 28.05 -9.60
C TYR A 45 13.23 27.84 -10.23
N ASP A 46 12.89 28.56 -11.31
CA ASP A 46 11.61 28.40 -12.01
C ASP A 46 11.49 27.09 -12.80
N ASN A 47 12.59 26.35 -12.98
CA ASN A 47 12.63 25.08 -13.71
C ASN A 47 12.44 23.82 -12.83
N TYR A 48 12.07 23.96 -11.56
CA TYR A 48 11.68 22.79 -10.76
C TYR A 48 10.27 22.33 -11.17
N SER A 49 10.21 21.52 -12.21
CA SER A 49 9.06 20.66 -12.48
C SER A 49 8.82 19.79 -11.24
N ILE A 50 7.66 19.97 -10.59
CA ILE A 50 7.18 19.05 -9.56
C ILE A 50 7.15 17.66 -10.22
N PRO A 51 7.93 16.68 -9.77
CA PRO A 51 7.82 15.32 -10.28
C PRO A 51 6.35 14.91 -10.11
N GLN A 52 5.67 14.58 -11.21
CA GLN A 52 4.30 14.11 -11.18
C GLN A 52 4.29 12.81 -10.35
N GLU A 53 4.04 12.91 -9.04
CA GLU A 53 4.36 11.86 -8.06
C GLU A 53 3.47 10.60 -8.20
N ASN A 54 2.54 10.60 -9.16
CA ASN A 54 1.50 9.60 -9.29
C ASN A 54 1.71 8.60 -10.43
N SER A 55 2.67 8.82 -11.34
CA SER A 55 2.92 7.89 -12.46
C SER A 55 4.00 6.85 -12.15
N ILE A 56 5.06 7.24 -11.44
CA ILE A 56 6.20 6.36 -11.09
C ILE A 56 5.78 5.32 -10.04
N LYS A 57 5.03 5.74 -9.00
CA LYS A 57 4.52 4.82 -7.95
C LYS A 57 3.57 3.77 -8.53
N LYS A 58 2.66 4.16 -9.45
CA LYS A 58 1.75 3.22 -10.13
C LYS A 58 2.48 2.23 -11.04
N LYS A 59 3.47 2.66 -11.83
CA LYS A 59 4.30 1.75 -12.64
C LYS A 59 5.13 0.79 -11.77
N SER A 60 5.76 1.30 -10.71
CA SER A 60 6.57 0.44 -9.81
C SER A 60 5.71 -0.58 -9.05
N PHE A 61 4.51 -0.20 -8.61
CA PHE A 61 3.58 -1.10 -7.94
C PHE A 61 3.01 -2.16 -8.90
N SER A 62 2.68 -1.76 -10.13
CA SER A 62 2.28 -2.66 -11.21
C SER A 62 3.35 -3.72 -11.52
N ASN A 63 4.63 -3.36 -11.48
CA ASN A 63 5.71 -4.32 -11.67
C ASN A 63 6.01 -5.14 -10.40
N SER A 64 5.84 -4.56 -9.22
CA SER A 64 6.15 -5.22 -7.95
C SER A 64 5.24 -6.41 -7.64
N PHE A 65 3.94 -6.32 -7.96
CA PHE A 65 3.05 -7.46 -7.73
C PHE A 65 3.37 -8.63 -8.67
N LYS A 66 3.68 -8.33 -9.94
CA LYS A 66 4.09 -9.34 -10.94
C LYS A 66 5.32 -10.11 -10.48
N ARG A 67 6.32 -9.43 -9.91
CA ARG A 67 7.51 -10.09 -9.35
C ARG A 67 7.19 -11.04 -8.21
N SER A 68 6.28 -10.71 -7.28
CA SER A 68 5.85 -11.68 -6.24
C SER A 68 5.13 -12.87 -6.85
N ALA A 69 4.25 -12.61 -7.82
CA ALA A 69 3.46 -13.65 -8.44
C ALA A 69 4.32 -14.62 -9.27
N MET A 70 5.38 -14.14 -9.94
CA MET A 70 6.36 -15.01 -10.61
C MET A 70 7.06 -15.95 -9.63
N LEU A 71 7.64 -15.42 -8.55
CA LEU A 71 8.31 -16.25 -7.53
C LEU A 71 7.35 -17.25 -6.87
N PHE A 72 6.10 -16.84 -6.65
CA PHE A 72 5.07 -17.76 -6.15
C PHE A 72 4.73 -18.87 -7.15
N LYS A 73 4.67 -18.57 -8.46
CA LYS A 73 4.50 -19.60 -9.52
C LYS A 73 5.69 -20.56 -9.59
N GLU A 74 6.89 -20.11 -9.21
CA GLU A 74 8.09 -20.95 -9.10
C GLU A 74 8.05 -21.87 -7.86
N GLY A 75 6.99 -21.81 -7.05
CA GLY A 75 6.78 -22.70 -5.90
C GLY A 75 7.32 -22.14 -4.58
N MET A 76 7.78 -20.90 -4.55
CA MET A 76 8.25 -20.28 -3.31
C MET A 76 7.10 -19.96 -2.35
N SER A 77 7.33 -20.22 -1.07
CA SER A 77 6.46 -19.81 0.02
C SER A 77 6.43 -18.28 0.17
N ILE A 78 5.42 -17.78 0.88
CA ILE A 78 5.27 -16.34 1.14
C ILE A 78 6.48 -15.80 1.92
N GLU A 79 6.99 -16.58 2.85
CA GLU A 79 8.13 -16.27 3.72
C GLU A 79 9.42 -16.20 2.89
N GLU A 80 9.65 -17.16 1.99
CA GLU A 80 10.80 -17.14 1.08
C GLU A 80 10.77 -15.94 0.14
N ILE A 81 9.60 -15.63 -0.43
CA ILE A 81 9.42 -14.46 -1.29
C ILE A 81 9.67 -13.18 -0.49
N ALA A 82 9.17 -13.10 0.75
CA ALA A 82 9.37 -11.96 1.64
C ALA A 82 10.87 -11.70 1.88
N ILE A 83 11.62 -12.76 2.21
CA ILE A 83 13.07 -12.71 2.43
C ILE A 83 13.80 -12.30 1.14
N GLN A 84 13.58 -13.01 0.02
CA GLN A 84 14.28 -12.75 -1.24
C GLN A 84 14.02 -11.35 -1.79
N ARG A 85 12.81 -10.82 -1.57
CA ARG A 85 12.42 -9.49 -2.05
C ARG A 85 12.66 -8.38 -1.03
N ASN A 86 13.10 -8.71 0.19
CA ASN A 86 13.26 -7.79 1.31
C ASN A 86 11.98 -6.95 1.57
N ILE A 87 10.83 -7.64 1.68
CA ILE A 87 9.52 -7.06 2.01
C ILE A 87 8.80 -7.94 3.03
N THR A 88 7.72 -7.47 3.65
CA THR A 88 6.96 -8.29 4.62
C THR A 88 6.07 -9.34 3.93
N SER A 89 5.80 -10.45 4.63
CA SER A 89 4.79 -11.45 4.20
C SER A 89 3.43 -10.83 3.91
N GLU A 90 3.03 -9.81 4.68
CA GLU A 90 1.78 -9.07 4.45
C GLU A 90 1.78 -8.34 3.08
N THR A 91 2.93 -7.78 2.69
CA THR A 91 3.13 -7.11 1.40
C THR A 91 3.11 -8.14 0.26
N VAL A 92 3.71 -9.30 0.45
CA VAL A 92 3.62 -10.43 -0.50
C VAL A 92 2.17 -10.85 -0.68
N LEU A 93 1.42 -11.09 0.41
CA LEU A 93 0.00 -11.42 0.36
C LEU A 93 -0.84 -10.36 -0.34
N LYS A 94 -0.52 -9.07 -0.14
CA LYS A 94 -1.17 -7.96 -0.86
C LYS A 94 -0.88 -8.05 -2.36
N HIS A 95 0.35 -8.33 -2.76
CA HIS A 95 0.71 -8.52 -4.16
C HIS A 95 -0.01 -9.73 -4.78
N LEU A 96 -0.12 -10.85 -4.07
CA LEU A 96 -0.82 -12.04 -4.56
C LEU A 96 -2.34 -11.83 -4.68
N ASP A 97 -2.98 -11.13 -3.74
CA ASP A 97 -4.39 -10.74 -3.86
C ASP A 97 -4.64 -9.85 -5.09
N ILE A 98 -3.71 -8.94 -5.39
CA ILE A 98 -3.78 -8.10 -6.61
C ILE A 98 -3.56 -8.94 -7.86
N ALA A 99 -2.57 -9.83 -7.86
CA ALA A 99 -2.30 -10.72 -8.97
C ALA A 99 -3.53 -11.56 -9.33
N GLN A 100 -4.26 -12.04 -8.32
CA GLN A 100 -5.53 -12.73 -8.50
C GLN A 100 -6.62 -11.82 -9.06
N LYS A 101 -6.88 -10.68 -8.40
CA LYS A 101 -7.94 -9.73 -8.83
C LYS A 101 -7.76 -9.20 -10.24
N THR A 102 -6.53 -9.21 -10.76
CA THR A 102 -6.19 -8.76 -12.11
C THR A 102 -6.12 -9.89 -13.13
N GLY A 103 -6.35 -11.15 -12.72
CA GLY A 103 -6.22 -12.33 -13.59
C GLY A 103 -4.78 -12.70 -13.96
N TYR A 104 -3.77 -12.08 -13.34
CA TYR A 104 -2.36 -12.40 -13.62
C TYR A 104 -1.94 -13.75 -13.03
N LEU A 105 -2.53 -14.11 -11.89
CA LEU A 105 -2.31 -15.36 -11.19
C LEU A 105 -3.66 -15.93 -10.75
N GLU A 106 -4.07 -17.01 -11.40
CA GLU A 106 -5.27 -17.78 -11.08
C GLU A 106 -4.90 -19.02 -10.27
N ASN A 107 -5.87 -19.66 -9.62
CA ASN A 107 -5.68 -20.94 -8.92
C ASN A 107 -4.59 -20.92 -7.83
N ILE A 108 -4.58 -19.86 -7.00
CA ILE A 108 -3.64 -19.72 -5.88
C ILE A 108 -4.03 -20.69 -4.77
N ASN A 109 -3.10 -21.57 -4.38
CA ASN A 109 -3.21 -22.45 -3.21
C ASN A 109 -2.03 -22.18 -2.28
N PHE A 110 -2.31 -21.83 -1.02
CA PHE A 110 -1.30 -21.54 0.00
C PHE A 110 -0.93 -22.77 0.83
N ASN A 111 -1.53 -23.94 0.55
CA ASN A 111 -1.38 -25.16 1.34
C ASN A 111 -1.68 -24.94 2.83
N LEU A 112 -2.72 -24.15 3.12
CA LEU A 112 -3.22 -23.97 4.48
C LEU A 112 -3.62 -25.32 5.09
N ASP A 113 -3.37 -25.49 6.38
CA ASP A 113 -3.90 -26.61 7.14
C ASP A 113 -5.41 -26.74 6.92
N LYS A 114 -5.88 -27.97 6.72
CA LYS A 114 -7.27 -28.25 6.32
C LYS A 114 -8.26 -27.78 7.38
N ASN A 115 -7.95 -27.90 8.67
CA ASN A 115 -8.84 -27.47 9.74
C ASN A 115 -8.90 -25.94 9.80
N VAL A 116 -7.73 -25.28 9.75
CA VAL A 116 -7.64 -23.80 9.68
C VAL A 116 -8.42 -23.26 8.49
N ARG A 117 -8.21 -23.84 7.30
CA ARG A 117 -8.90 -23.44 6.06
C ARG A 117 -10.41 -23.58 6.20
N ASN A 118 -10.90 -24.75 6.64
CA ASN A 118 -12.32 -25.02 6.76
C ASN A 118 -13.00 -24.12 7.81
N GLU A 119 -12.32 -23.86 8.92
CA GLU A 119 -12.83 -22.97 9.97
C GLU A 119 -13.02 -21.54 9.44
N ILE A 120 -12.02 -21.02 8.74
CA ILE A 120 -12.09 -19.69 8.14
C ILE A 120 -13.17 -19.65 7.04
N PHE A 121 -13.31 -20.69 6.22
CA PHE A 121 -14.33 -20.75 5.17
C PHE A 121 -15.75 -20.71 5.75
N LYS A 122 -16.02 -21.45 6.83
CA LYS A 122 -17.31 -21.36 7.54
C LYS A 122 -17.56 -19.97 8.10
N ALA A 123 -16.55 -19.32 8.67
CA ALA A 123 -16.67 -17.95 9.15
C ALA A 123 -16.97 -16.96 8.00
N ILE A 124 -16.32 -17.15 6.84
CA ILE A 124 -16.56 -16.38 5.63
C ILE A 124 -18.00 -16.55 5.11
N GLU A 125 -18.53 -17.77 5.09
CA GLU A 125 -19.91 -18.05 4.65
C GLU A 125 -20.95 -17.34 5.52
N ARG A 126 -20.71 -17.29 6.85
CA ARG A 126 -21.62 -16.65 7.80
C ARG A 126 -21.52 -15.12 7.83
N LEU A 127 -20.30 -14.58 7.73
CA LEU A 127 -20.02 -13.17 8.03
C LEU A 127 -19.64 -12.34 6.80
N GLY A 128 -19.37 -13.01 5.67
CA GLY A 128 -18.71 -12.41 4.52
C GLY A 128 -17.23 -12.12 4.77
N TYR A 129 -16.55 -11.57 3.75
CA TYR A 129 -15.11 -11.31 3.76
C TYR A 129 -14.75 -9.86 3.41
N SER A 130 -15.70 -8.93 3.52
CA SER A 130 -15.46 -7.50 3.29
C SER A 130 -14.54 -6.86 4.33
N LYS A 131 -14.51 -7.42 5.55
CA LYS A 131 -13.64 -7.03 6.66
C LYS A 131 -13.04 -8.28 7.29
N LEU A 132 -11.73 -8.25 7.61
CA LEU A 132 -11.05 -9.40 8.23
C LEU A 132 -11.27 -9.50 9.74
N LYS A 133 -11.55 -8.38 10.42
CA LYS A 133 -11.72 -8.35 11.88
C LYS A 133 -12.87 -9.26 12.37
N PRO A 134 -14.10 -9.22 11.81
CA PRO A 134 -15.17 -10.12 12.23
C PRO A 134 -14.83 -11.61 12.03
N ILE A 135 -14.09 -11.94 10.97
CA ILE A 135 -13.60 -13.31 10.76
C ILE A 135 -12.61 -13.67 11.86
N LYS A 136 -11.65 -12.79 12.17
CA LYS A 136 -10.64 -13.05 13.20
C LYS A 136 -11.25 -13.26 14.59
N GLU A 137 -12.32 -12.54 14.92
CA GLU A 137 -13.06 -12.68 16.19
C GLU A 137 -13.92 -13.96 16.23
N ALA A 138 -14.20 -14.57 15.08
CA ALA A 138 -15.06 -15.75 14.97
C ALA A 138 -14.30 -17.09 14.84
N VAL A 139 -12.98 -17.04 14.64
CA VAL A 139 -12.11 -18.21 14.49
C VAL A 139 -11.15 -18.32 15.68
N ASN A 140 -10.47 -19.46 15.80
CA ASN A 140 -9.50 -19.76 16.84
C ASN A 140 -8.47 -18.64 17.00
N GLU A 141 -8.12 -18.33 18.25
CA GLU A 141 -7.19 -17.24 18.57
C GLU A 141 -5.81 -17.42 17.94
N ASN A 142 -5.37 -18.66 17.70
CA ASN A 142 -4.09 -18.97 17.08
C ASN A 142 -4.06 -18.73 15.56
N ILE A 143 -5.23 -18.56 14.92
CA ILE A 143 -5.30 -18.29 13.48
C ILE A 143 -4.89 -16.84 13.20
N SER A 144 -3.77 -16.64 12.52
CA SER A 144 -3.24 -15.32 12.21
C SER A 144 -4.06 -14.57 11.15
N TYR A 145 -3.92 -13.24 11.11
CA TYR A 145 -4.48 -12.42 10.02
C TYR A 145 -3.95 -12.82 8.64
N ASN A 146 -2.71 -13.30 8.55
CA ASN A 146 -2.14 -13.78 7.29
C ASN A 146 -2.86 -15.03 6.79
N GLN A 147 -3.13 -16.01 7.66
CA GLN A 147 -3.90 -17.21 7.32
C GLN A 147 -5.32 -16.86 6.88
N ILE A 148 -5.97 -15.90 7.55
CA ILE A 148 -7.29 -15.40 7.14
C ILE A 148 -7.21 -14.79 5.74
N LYS A 149 -6.20 -13.97 5.46
CA LYS A 149 -6.03 -13.34 4.15
C LYS A 149 -5.75 -14.37 3.05
N MET A 150 -4.92 -15.38 3.32
CA MET A 150 -4.68 -16.52 2.42
C MET A 150 -5.99 -17.25 2.10
N ALA A 151 -6.78 -17.59 3.13
CA ALA A 151 -8.05 -18.28 2.98
C ALA A 151 -9.08 -17.45 2.20
N VAL A 152 -9.14 -16.12 2.39
CA VAL A 152 -10.03 -15.23 1.61
C VAL A 152 -9.65 -15.22 0.13
N ILE A 153 -8.34 -15.21 -0.18
CA ILE A 153 -7.85 -15.30 -1.55
C ILE A 153 -8.24 -16.66 -2.16
N GLU A 154 -8.06 -17.77 -1.44
CA GLU A 154 -8.50 -19.10 -1.90
C GLU A 154 -10.01 -19.19 -2.10
N TYR A 155 -10.79 -18.70 -1.14
CA TYR A 155 -12.26 -18.80 -1.15
C TYR A 155 -12.87 -18.11 -2.38
N ARG A 156 -12.33 -16.97 -2.80
CA ARG A 156 -12.82 -16.20 -3.96
C ARG A 156 -12.73 -16.98 -5.28
N GLN A 157 -11.86 -17.97 -5.37
CA GLN A 157 -11.63 -18.75 -6.60
C GLN A 157 -12.70 -19.84 -6.82
N ASN A 158 -13.38 -20.25 -5.75
CA ASN A 158 -14.32 -21.37 -5.76
C ASN A 158 -15.79 -20.91 -5.87
N LYS A 159 -16.03 -19.66 -6.28
CA LYS A 159 -17.36 -19.08 -6.52
C LYS A 159 -17.46 -18.58 -7.95
#